data_AF-A0A957UY19-F1
#
_entry.id   AF-A0A957UY19-F1
#
_cell.length_a   1.000
_cell.length_b   1.000
_cell.length_c   1.000
_cell.angle_alpha   90.00
_cell.angle_beta   90.00
_cell.angle_gamma   90.00
#
_symmetry.space_group_name_H-M   'P 1'
#
loop_
_entity.id
_entity.type
_entity.pdbx_description
1 polymer ?
#
loop_
_entity_poly.entity_id
_entity_poly.type
_entity_poly.pdbx_seq_one_letter_code
_entity_poly.pdbx_strand_id
1 'polypeptide(L)' 'MSQQPIQHAIHRLFAHHDLTAADADAAMTQIMEGEATPAQVGAFLAALRMKGETVDEITG' A
#
# COMPACT_ATOMS: atom_id res chain seq x y z
N MET A 1 -3.27 -20.04 4.71
CA MET A 1 -3.63 -18.69 5.19
C MET A 1 -3.45 -17.74 4.02
N SER A 2 -4.54 -17.31 3.39
CA SER A 2 -4.50 -16.33 2.30
C SER A 2 -3.99 -15.00 2.87
N GLN A 3 -2.90 -14.45 2.34
CA GLN A 3 -2.43 -13.13 2.79
C GLN A 3 -3.47 -12.08 2.40
N GLN A 4 -3.84 -11.19 3.33
CA GLN A 4 -4.81 -10.13 3.05
C GLN A 4 -4.21 -9.10 2.07
N PRO A 5 -4.98 -8.58 1.10
CA PRO A 5 -4.54 -7.56 0.14
C PRO A 5 -3.76 -6.40 0.76
N ILE A 6 -4.26 -5.80 1.86
CA ILE A 6 -3.56 -4.68 2.51
C ILE A 6 -2.23 -5.08 3.12
N GLN A 7 -2.11 -6.32 3.65
CA GLN A 7 -0.85 -6.82 4.20
C GLN A 7 0.17 -7.05 3.07
N HIS A 8 -0.26 -7.63 1.95
CA HIS A 8 0.57 -7.78 0.76
C HIS A 8 1.10 -6.43 0.28
N ALA A 9 0.22 -5.42 0.18
CA ALA A 9 0.60 -4.10 -0.25
C ALA A 9 1.62 -3.43 0.69
N ILE A 10 1.41 -3.51 2.01
CA ILE A 10 2.36 -3.01 3.01
C ILE A 10 3.74 -3.67 2.84
N HIS A 11 3.79 -4.99 2.65
CA HIS A 11 5.05 -5.71 2.45
C HIS A 11 5.80 -5.23 1.20
N ARG A 12 5.10 -5.05 0.08
CA ARG A 12 5.72 -4.55 -1.16
C ARG A 12 6.25 -3.14 -1.00
N LEU A 13 5.49 -2.25 -0.38
CA LEU A 13 5.88 -0.86 -0.14
C LEU A 13 7.11 -0.76 0.78
N PHE A 14 7.17 -1.55 1.85
CA PHE A 14 8.36 -1.62 2.72
C PHE A 14 9.58 -2.19 2.01
N ALA A 15 9.40 -3.06 1.02
CA ALA A 15 10.46 -3.55 0.15
C ALA A 15 10.84 -2.56 -0.97
N HIS A 16 10.30 -1.33 -0.96
CA HIS A 16 10.49 -0.30 -2.00
C HIS A 16 10.08 -0.80 -3.40
N HIS A 17 9.06 -1.65 -3.47
CA HIS A 17 8.46 -2.09 -4.72
C HIS A 17 7.16 -1.36 -4.99
N ASP A 18 6.95 -1.01 -6.25
CA ASP A 18 5.70 -0.42 -6.72
C ASP A 18 4.55 -1.41 -6.64
N LEU A 19 3.40 -0.97 -6.16
CA LEU A 19 2.18 -1.74 -6.27
C LEU A 19 1.74 -1.76 -7.73
N THR A 20 1.23 -2.91 -8.18
CA THR A 20 0.46 -2.90 -9.43
C THR A 20 -0.87 -2.18 -9.18
N ALA A 21 -1.53 -1.72 -10.25
CA ALA A 21 -2.87 -1.15 -10.13
C ALA A 21 -3.85 -2.10 -9.43
N ALA A 22 -3.74 -3.41 -9.70
CA ALA A 22 -4.57 -4.43 -9.06
C ALA A 22 -4.27 -4.58 -7.55
N ASP A 23 -3.00 -4.54 -7.15
CA ASP A 23 -2.63 -4.63 -5.73
C ASP A 23 -3.11 -3.40 -4.95
N ALA A 24 -2.98 -2.22 -5.56
CA ALA A 24 -3.43 -0.97 -4.98
C ALA A 24 -4.96 -0.93 -4.85
N ASP A 25 -5.69 -1.34 -5.91
CA ASP A 25 -7.15 -1.42 -5.91
C ASP A 25 -7.65 -2.38 -4.82
N ALA A 26 -7.11 -3.60 -4.77
CA ALA A 26 -7.50 -4.59 -3.77
C ALA A 26 -7.23 -4.14 -2.32
N ALA A 27 -6.09 -3.47 -2.08
CA ALA A 27 -5.80 -2.90 -0.76
C ALA A 27 -6.78 -1.77 -0.40
N MET A 28 -7.08 -0.88 -1.35
CA MET A 28 -8.00 0.23 -1.15
C MET A 28 -9.45 -0.24 -0.95
N THR A 29 -9.90 -1.27 -1.67
CA THR A 29 -11.21 -1.89 -1.47
C THR A 29 -11.37 -2.38 -0.02
N GLN A 30 -10.40 -3.09 0.53
CA GLN A 30 -10.46 -3.54 1.93
C GLN A 30 -10.53 -2.38 2.93
N ILE A 31 -9.85 -1.28 2.65
CA ILE A 31 -9.91 -0.08 3.50
C ILE A 31 -11.31 0.52 3.44
N MET A 32 -11.88 0.67 2.24
CA MET A 32 -13.20 1.27 2.02
C MET A 32 -14.34 0.39 2.56
N GLU A 33 -14.19 -0.93 2.54
CA GLU A 33 -15.14 -1.90 3.11
C GLU A 33 -15.02 -2.02 4.64
N GLY A 34 -14.02 -1.37 5.25
CA GLY A 34 -13.79 -1.44 6.70
C GLY A 34 -13.20 -2.77 7.18
N GLU A 35 -12.65 -3.57 6.28
CA GLU A 35 -12.02 -4.86 6.59
C GLU A 35 -10.58 -4.70 7.11
N ALA A 36 -9.98 -3.52 6.91
CA ALA A 36 -8.66 -3.17 7.41
C ALA A 36 -8.74 -2.59 8.83
N THR A 37 -7.87 -3.07 9.72
CA THR A 37 -7.72 -2.48 11.05
C THR A 37 -7.09 -1.08 10.95
N PRO A 38 -7.34 -0.18 11.93
CA PRO A 38 -6.70 1.13 11.97
C PRO A 38 -5.16 1.07 11.90
N ALA A 39 -4.57 0.03 12.49
CA ALA A 39 -3.12 -0.20 12.44
C ALA A 39 -2.63 -0.53 11.02
N GLN A 40 -3.37 -1.34 10.26
CA GLN A 40 -3.03 -1.66 8.87
C GLN A 40 -3.17 -0.43 7.96
N VAL A 41 -4.22 0.38 8.14
CA VAL A 41 -4.38 1.64 7.40
C VAL A 41 -3.22 2.59 7.69
N GLY A 42 -2.87 2.77 8.97
CA GLY A 42 -1.72 3.61 9.36
C GLY A 42 -0.40 3.10 8.78
N ALA A 43 -0.16 1.79 8.80
CA ALA A 43 1.02 1.18 8.21
C ALA A 43 1.08 1.35 6.69
N PHE A 44 -0.04 1.18 5.99
CA PHE A 44 -0.14 1.39 4.54
C PHE A 44 0.20 2.83 4.15
N LEU A 45 -0.39 3.82 4.85
CA LEU A 45 -0.10 5.24 4.61
C LEU A 45 1.36 5.60 4.92
N ALA A 46 1.91 5.07 6.02
CA ALA A 46 3.31 5.27 6.36
C ALA A 46 4.24 4.65 5.30
N ALA A 47 3.93 3.43 4.83
CA ALA A 47 4.72 2.74 3.82
C ALA A 47 4.68 3.47 2.46
N LEU A 48 3.53 4.00 2.04
CA LEU A 48 3.42 4.86 0.86
C LEU A 48 4.33 6.09 0.98
N ARG A 49 4.29 6.78 2.13
CA ARG A 49 5.13 7.96 2.38
C ARG A 49 6.62 7.64 2.44
N MET A 50 6.98 6.46 2.95
CA MET A 50 8.36 5.95 3.01
C MET A 50 8.89 5.54 1.65
N LYS A 51 8.06 4.92 0.80
CA LYS A 51 8.46 4.54 -0.57
C LYS A 51 8.92 5.77 -1.34
N GLY A 52 8.23 6.90 -1.14
CA GLY A 52 8.63 8.22 -1.64
C GLY A 52 8.80 8.23 -3.15
N GLU A 53 7.77 8.62 -3.90
CA GLU A 53 8.00 9.00 -5.30
C GLU A 53 9.07 10.09 -5.32
N THR A 54 10.14 9.82 -6.04
CA THR A 54 11.27 10.72 -6.14
C THR A 54 10.84 11.98 -6.89
N VAL A 55 11.47 13.12 -6.60
CA VAL A 55 11.21 14.37 -7.35
C VAL A 55 11.44 14.17 -8.85
N ASP A 56 12.33 13.24 -9.22
CA ASP A 56 12.60 12.82 -10.60
C ASP A 56 11.39 12.15 -11.28
N GLU A 57 10.48 11.53 -10.52
CA GLU A 57 9.25 10.91 -11.05
C GLU A 57 8.08 11.91 -11.18
N ILE A 58 8.10 13.03 -10.46
CA ILE A 58 7.06 14.08 -10.53
C ILE A 58 7.41 15.16 -11.58
N THR A 59 8.69 15.31 -11.92
CA THR A 59 9.17 16.33 -12.86
C THR A 59 9.53 15.80 -14.26
N GLY A 60 9.44 14.48 -14.47
CA GLY A 60 9.67 13.79 -15.74
C GLY A 60 8.41 13.58 -16.58
#